data_AF-A0A6J7D475-F1
#
_entry.id   AF-A0A6J7D475-F1
#
_cell.length_a   1.000
_cell.length_b   1.000
_cell.length_c   1.000
_cell.angle_alpha   90.00
_cell.angle_beta   90.00
_cell.angle_gamma   90.00
#
_symmetry.space_group_name_H-M   'P 1'
#
loop_
_entity.id
_entity.type
_entity.pdbx_description
1 polymer ?
#
loop_
_entity_poly.entity_id
_entity_poly.type
_entity_poly.pdbx_seq_one_letter_code
_entity_poly.pdbx_strand_id
1 'polypeptide(L)'
;MGTGIDQLVLKSTLDGFAALAFAASLGWGVVLSSIPVGIYQFAWTAIGLFLGAILADYQILAMTTVGGILLIGISLRLLRIKTIEIGNLLPALALAPLLALAAHQFI
;
A
#
# COMPACT_ATOMS: atom_id res chain seq x y z
N MET A 1 11.38 7.46 -13.75
CA MET A 1 11.15 7.60 -12.29
C MET A 1 11.19 6.18 -11.70
N GLY A 2 12.32 5.48 -11.60
CA GLY A 2 13.55 5.86 -10.91
C GLY A 2 13.63 5.03 -9.62
N THR A 3 13.94 3.72 -9.74
CA THR A 3 14.25 2.73 -8.68
C THR A 3 13.32 2.56 -7.46
N GLY A 4 12.22 3.30 -7.31
CA GLY A 4 11.32 3.24 -6.14
C GLY A 4 11.92 3.82 -4.85
N ILE A 5 13.22 4.11 -4.85
CA ILE A 5 13.96 4.66 -3.71
C ILE A 5 13.43 6.04 -3.35
N ASP A 6 13.15 6.90 -4.34
CA ASP A 6 12.60 8.24 -4.10
C ASP A 6 11.27 8.19 -3.33
N GLN A 7 10.42 7.21 -3.63
CA GLN A 7 9.13 7.01 -2.94
C GLN A 7 9.34 6.51 -1.51
N LEU A 8 10.31 5.62 -1.30
CA LEU A 8 10.67 5.12 0.03
C LEU A 8 11.27 6.22 0.91
N VAL A 9 12.11 7.09 0.34
CA VAL A 9 12.69 8.25 1.04
C VAL A 9 11.60 9.28 1.39
N LEU A 10 10.69 9.57 0.47
CA LEU A 10 9.54 10.42 0.76
C LEU A 10 8.69 9.83 1.89
N LYS A 11 8.39 8.53 1.84
CA LYS A 11 7.61 7.85 2.87
C LYS A 11 8.31 7.85 4.23
N SER A 12 9.59 7.50 4.30
CA SER A 12 10.33 7.47 5.58
C SER A 12 10.44 8.85 6.22
N THR A 13 10.57 9.91 5.41
CA THR A 13 10.56 11.31 5.89
C THR A 13 9.20 11.68 6.50
N LEU A 14 8.09 11.31 5.86
CA LEU A 14 6.74 11.54 6.37
C LEU A 14 6.47 10.77 7.67
N ASP A 15 6.87 9.50 7.72
CA ASP A 15 6.72 8.66 8.92
C ASP A 15 7.58 9.22 10.08
N GLY A 16 8.78 9.74 9.80
CA GLY A 16 9.64 10.40 10.79
C GLY A 16 9.04 11.68 11.36
N PHE A 17 8.43 12.52 10.52
CA PHE A 17 7.71 13.71 10.98
C PHE A 17 6.51 13.34 11.87
N ALA A 18 5.72 12.33 11.48
CA ALA A 18 4.61 11.83 12.29
C ALA A 18 5.08 11.24 13.63
N ALA A 19 6.19 10.51 13.62
CA ALA A 19 6.78 9.93 14.83
C ALA A 19 7.21 10.98 15.85
N LEU A 20 7.68 12.16 15.44
CA LEU A 20 7.98 13.27 16.35
C LEU A 20 6.73 13.77 17.09
N ALA A 21 5.63 13.98 16.37
CA ALA A 21 4.37 14.42 16.95
C ALA A 21 3.79 13.37 17.92
N PHE A 22 3.84 12.09 17.54
CA PHE A 22 3.43 11.00 18.41
C PHE A 22 4.37 10.84 19.61
N ALA A 23 5.68 11.02 19.46
CA ALA A 23 6.63 10.87 20.56
C ALA A 23 6.45 11.98 21.60
N ALA A 24 6.13 13.20 21.17
CA ALA A 24 5.79 14.29 22.08
C ALA A 24 4.51 14.00 22.91
N SER A 25 3.58 13.22 22.37
CA SER A 25 2.29 12.92 23.01
C SER A 25 2.28 11.61 23.81
N LEU A 26 2.97 10.57 23.31
CA LEU A 26 2.93 9.19 23.79
C LEU A 26 4.28 8.72 24.37
N GLY A 27 5.34 9.52 24.26
CA GLY A 27 6.66 9.24 24.82
C GLY A 27 7.35 8.02 24.21
N TRP A 28 7.98 7.22 25.07
CA TRP A 28 8.82 6.06 24.69
C TRP A 28 8.05 4.96 23.94
N GLY A 29 6.71 4.94 24.03
CA GLY A 29 5.86 3.99 23.31
C GLY A 29 6.03 4.05 21.78
N VAL A 30 6.47 5.18 21.23
CA VAL A 30 6.69 5.33 19.79
C VAL A 30 7.89 4.52 19.30
N VAL A 31 8.97 4.44 20.08
CA VAL A 31 10.13 3.60 19.72
C VAL A 31 9.74 2.13 19.69
N LEU A 32 8.94 1.68 20.67
CA LEU A 32 8.41 0.32 20.71
C LEU A 32 7.51 -0.02 19.51
N SER A 33 6.84 0.98 18.91
CA SER A 33 6.00 0.78 17.71
C SER A 33 6.80 0.43 16.45
N SER A 34 8.11 0.68 16.43
CA SER A 34 8.97 0.28 15.31
C SER A 34 9.00 -1.23 15.07
N ILE A 35 8.82 -2.04 16.13
CA ILE A 35 8.79 -3.50 16.06
C ILE A 35 7.57 -3.99 15.25
N PRO A 36 6.31 -3.71 15.65
CA PRO A 36 5.15 -4.16 14.89
C PRO A 36 5.11 -3.55 13.49
N VAL A 37 5.45 -2.27 13.31
CA VAL A 37 5.49 -1.63 11.99
C VAL A 37 6.51 -2.31 11.08
N GLY A 38 7.71 -2.58 11.59
CA GLY A 38 8.75 -3.29 10.86
C GLY A 38 8.32 -4.69 10.44
N ILE A 39 7.66 -5.43 11.33
CA ILE A 39 7.12 -6.77 11.01
C ILE A 39 6.09 -6.68 9.87
N TYR A 40 5.09 -5.81 9.97
CA TYR A 40 4.06 -5.68 8.93
C TYR A 40 4.65 -5.21 7.59
N GLN A 41 5.53 -4.22 7.62
CA GLN A 41 6.13 -3.67 6.40
C GLN A 41 7.05 -4.69 5.72
N PHE A 42 7.87 -5.40 6.49
CA PHE A 42 8.75 -6.45 5.97
C PHE A 42 7.94 -7.63 5.44
N ALA A 43 6.90 -8.08 6.15
CA ALA A 43 6.04 -9.16 5.71
C ALA A 43 5.38 -8.84 4.35
N TRP A 44 4.78 -7.65 4.21
CA TRP A 44 4.18 -7.23 2.95
C TRP A 44 5.21 -7.05 1.82
N THR A 45 6.41 -6.56 2.14
CA THR A 45 7.50 -6.44 1.16
C THR A 45 7.93 -7.81 0.66
N ALA A 46 8.09 -8.80 1.55
CA ALA A 46 8.44 -10.16 1.17
C ALA A 46 7.35 -10.81 0.30
N ILE A 47 6.08 -10.63 0.65
CA ILE A 47 4.95 -11.09 -0.17
C ILE A 47 5.00 -10.43 -1.56
N GLY A 48 5.23 -9.12 -1.62
CA GLY A 48 5.34 -8.38 -2.88
C GLY A 48 6.50 -8.86 -3.78
N LEU A 49 7.66 -9.19 -3.19
CA LEU A 49 8.79 -9.76 -3.92
C LEU A 49 8.45 -11.12 -4.52
N PHE A 50 7.77 -11.99 -3.76
CA PHE A 50 7.36 -13.31 -4.25
C PHE A 50 6.29 -13.21 -5.33
N LEU A 51 5.26 -12.37 -5.14
CA LEU A 51 4.22 -12.15 -6.14
C LEU A 51 4.78 -11.51 -7.41
N GLY A 52 5.71 -10.56 -7.29
CA GLY A 52 6.35 -9.92 -8.43
C GLY A 52 7.19 -10.88 -9.29
N ALA A 53 7.63 -12.01 -8.74
CA ALA A 53 8.31 -13.06 -9.50
C ALA A 53 7.34 -13.97 -10.28
N ILE A 54 6.07 -14.01 -9.88
CA ILE A 54 5.04 -14.88 -10.47
C ILE A 54 4.15 -14.11 -11.46
N LEU A 55 3.82 -12.86 -11.16
CA LEU A 55 2.92 -12.04 -11.95
C LEU A 55 3.66 -11.37 -13.11
N ALA A 56 3.00 -11.31 -14.26
CA ALA A 56 3.49 -10.55 -15.41
C ALA A 56 3.29 -9.03 -15.22
N ASP A 57 4.08 -8.21 -15.92
CA ASP A 57 4.07 -6.74 -15.79
C ASP A 57 2.67 -6.12 -15.96
N TYR A 58 1.86 -6.64 -16.88
CA TYR A 58 0.50 -6.14 -17.11
C TYR A 58 -0.45 -6.43 -15.94
N GLN A 59 -0.25 -7.55 -15.23
CA GLN A 59 -1.03 -7.91 -14.03
C GLN A 59 -0.63 -7.03 -12.84
N ILE A 60 0.68 -6.76 -12.71
CA ILE A 60 1.20 -5.85 -11.69
C ILE A 60 0.63 -4.44 -11.92
N LEU A 61 0.65 -3.95 -13.17
CA LEU A 61 0.10 -2.64 -13.52
C LEU A 61 -1.40 -2.54 -13.23
N ALA A 62 -2.18 -3.58 -13.54
CA ALA A 62 -3.60 -3.66 -13.19
C ALA A 62 -3.81 -3.60 -11.67
N MET A 63 -3.04 -4.35 -10.89
CA MET A 63 -3.10 -4.35 -9.43
C MET A 63 -2.70 -2.99 -8.84
N THR A 64 -1.64 -2.36 -9.35
CA THR A 64 -1.22 -1.00 -8.94
C THR A 64 -2.29 0.04 -9.24
N THR A 65 -2.97 -0.07 -10.38
CA THR A 65 -4.06 0.84 -10.77
C THR A 65 -5.24 0.73 -9.81
N VAL A 66 -5.68 -0.50 -9.50
CA VAL A 66 -6.74 -0.74 -8.52
C VAL A 66 -6.34 -0.25 -7.13
N GLY A 67 -5.10 -0.51 -6.72
CA GLY A 67 -4.55 0.02 -5.46
C GLY A 67 -4.60 1.54 -5.37
N GLY A 68 -4.23 2.24 -6.44
CA GLY A 68 -4.33 3.70 -6.52
C GLY A 68 -5.76 4.22 -6.34
N ILE A 69 -6.74 3.56 -6.96
CA ILE A 69 -8.17 3.91 -6.81
C ILE A 69 -8.64 3.69 -5.36
N LEU A 70 -8.22 2.59 -4.72
CA LEU A 70 -8.54 2.34 -3.31
C LEU A 70 -7.93 3.40 -2.40
N LEU A 71 -6.71 3.87 -2.67
CA LEU A 71 -6.07 4.98 -1.93
C LEU A 71 -6.86 6.29 -2.04
N ILE A 72 -7.42 6.59 -3.22
CA ILE A 72 -8.34 7.73 -3.40
C ILE A 72 -9.61 7.55 -2.56
N GLY A 73 -10.15 6.32 -2.50
CA GLY A 73 -11.27 6.02 -1.61
C GLY A 73 -10.95 6.28 -0.13
N ILE A 74 -9.75 5.89 0.32
CA ILE A 74 -9.27 6.12 1.69
C ILE A 74 -9.14 7.62 1.97
N SER A 75 -8.58 8.40 1.05
CA SER A 75 -8.44 9.85 1.25
C SER A 75 -9.80 10.55 1.36
N LEU A 76 -10.79 10.18 0.55
CA LEU A 76 -12.17 10.70 0.66
C LEU A 76 -12.81 10.38 2.01
N ARG A 77 -12.55 9.18 2.55
CA ARG A 77 -13.02 8.78 3.87
C ARG A 77 -12.34 9.57 4.99
N LEU A 78 -11.02 9.77 4.91
CA LEU A 78 -10.25 10.54 5.89
C LEU A 78 -10.66 12.03 5.91
N LEU A 79 -10.93 12.61 4.73
CA LEU A 79 -11.43 13.98 4.59
C LEU A 79 -12.91 14.13 4.98
N ARG A 80 -13.59 13.04 5.36
CA ARG A 80 -15.02 12.99 5.72
C ARG A 80 -15.96 13.54 4.62
N ILE A 81 -15.51 13.55 3.37
CA ILE A 81 -16.33 13.97 2.22
C ILE A 81 -17.35 12.88 1.91
N LYS A 82 -16.89 11.62 1.84
CA LYS A 82 -17.73 10.46 1.61
C LYS A 82 -17.16 9.24 2.32
N THR A 83 -17.99 8.58 3.12
CA THR A 83 -17.64 7.32 3.79
C THR A 83 -17.85 6.14 2.85
N ILE A 84 -16.77 5.72 2.20
CA ILE A 84 -16.75 4.50 1.37
C ILE A 84 -16.18 3.37 2.23
N GLU A 85 -16.79 2.18 2.19
CA GLU A 85 -16.30 0.99 2.88
C GLU A 85 -15.15 0.34 2.10
N ILE A 86 -13.99 1.01 2.05
CA ILE A 86 -12.82 0.53 1.29
C ILE A 86 -12.39 -0.89 1.71
N GLY A 87 -12.64 -1.27 2.97
CA GLY A 87 -12.40 -2.63 3.47
C GLY A 87 -13.14 -3.71 2.65
N ASN A 88 -14.38 -3.45 2.24
CA ASN A 88 -15.18 -4.37 1.43
C ASN A 88 -14.71 -4.44 -0.03
N LEU A 89 -13.91 -3.46 -0.46
CA LEU A 89 -13.32 -3.39 -1.80
C LEU A 89 -11.91 -3.97 -1.87
N LEU A 90 -11.30 -4.38 -0.74
CA LEU A 90 -9.98 -5.01 -0.71
C LEU A 90 -9.86 -6.27 -1.59
N PRO A 91 -10.88 -7.15 -1.72
CA PRO A 91 -10.80 -8.30 -2.62
C PRO A 91 -10.54 -7.91 -4.09
N ALA A 92 -10.83 -6.67 -4.49
CA ALA A 92 -10.57 -6.17 -5.83
C ALA A 92 -9.07 -6.22 -6.20
N LEU A 93 -8.16 -6.08 -5.22
CA LEU A 93 -6.71 -6.18 -5.46
C LEU A 93 -6.29 -7.57 -5.94
N ALA A 94 -6.92 -8.63 -5.41
CA ALA A 94 -6.66 -10.00 -5.83
C ALA A 94 -7.37 -10.35 -7.15
N LEU A 95 -8.55 -9.76 -7.39
CA LEU A 95 -9.30 -9.95 -8.63
C LEU A 95 -8.65 -9.26 -9.84
N ALA A 96 -7.96 -8.13 -9.64
CA ALA A 96 -7.32 -7.37 -10.71
C ALA A 96 -6.36 -8.20 -11.58
N PRO A 97 -5.35 -8.92 -11.05
CA PRO A 97 -4.44 -9.73 -11.86
C PRO A 97 -5.13 -10.92 -12.54
N LEU A 98 -6.18 -11.48 -11.92
CA LEU A 98 -6.97 -12.59 -12.50
C LEU A 98 -7.80 -12.14 -13.69
N LEU A 99 -8.48 -11.00 -13.56
CA LEU A 99 -9.25 -10.40 -14.65
C LEU A 99 -8.35 -9.94 -15.79
N ALA A 100 -7.18 -9.39 -15.48
CA ALA A 100 -6.18 -9.03 -16.48
C ALA A 100 -5.71 -10.26 -17.28
N LEU A 101 -5.51 -11.42 -16.62
CA LEU A 101 -5.16 -12.67 -17.29
C LEU A 101 -6.27 -13.15 -18.21
N ALA A 102 -7.53 -13.12 -17.73
CA ALA A 102 -8.68 -13.50 -18.55
C ALA A 102 -8.85 -12.59 -19.77
N ALA A 103 -8.71 -11.28 -19.60
CA ALA A 103 -8.80 -10.31 -20.69
C ALA A 103 -7.67 -10.48 -21.71
N HIS A 104 -6.47 -10.84 -21.27
CA HIS A 104 -5.33 -11.10 -22.16
C HIS A 104 -5.56 -12.32 -23.07
N GLN A 105 -6.44 -13.27 -22.72
CA GLN A 105 -6.76 -14.40 -23.60
C GLN A 105 -7.62 -14.01 -24.82
N PHE A 106 -8.27 -12.85 -24.77
CA PHE A 106 -9.16 -12.36 -25.84
C PHE A 106 -8.49 -11.33 -26.77
N ILE A 107 -7.23 -10.96 -26.50
CA ILE A 107 -6.42 -9.98 -27.24
C ILE A 107 -5.22 -10.71 -27.84
#